data_AF-A0A7C9REE4-F1
#
_entry.id   AF-A0A7C9REE4-F1
#
_cell.length_a   1.000
_cell.length_b   1.000
_cell.length_c   1.000
_cell.angle_alpha   90.00
_cell.angle_beta   90.00
_cell.angle_gamma   90.00
#
_symmetry.space_group_name_H-M   'P 1'
#
loop_
_entity.id
_entity.type
_entity.pdbx_description
1 polymer ?
#
loop_
_entity_poly.entity_id
_entity_poly.type
_entity_poly.pdbx_seq_one_letter_code
_entity_poly.pdbx_strand_id
1 'polypeptide(L)' 'MPVLRLLLIPLLALMPVVARAASQPIDTAPRIALFSAFEPEWQALLAVVEQPVSHREKGVDFVTGRVEGHDVVLVL' A
#
# COMPACT_ATOMS: atom_id res chain seq x y z
N MET A 1 3.80 -7.06 -45.32
CA MET A 1 3.79 -6.54 -43.93
C MET A 1 2.41 -6.47 -43.23
N PRO A 2 1.32 -7.20 -43.62
CA PRO A 2 0.06 -7.16 -42.86
C PRO A 2 0.02 -8.18 -41.71
N VAL A 3 0.73 -9.32 -41.84
CA VAL A 3 0.74 -10.41 -40.84
C VAL A 3 1.40 -9.97 -39.52
N LEU A 4 2.51 -9.22 -39.60
CA LEU A 4 3.17 -8.64 -38.42
C LEU A 4 2.26 -7.64 -37.69
N ARG A 5 1.44 -6.90 -38.44
CA ARG A 5 0.45 -5.94 -37.90
C ARG A 5 -0.74 -6.67 -37.25
N LEU A 6 -1.17 -7.80 -37.81
CA LEU A 6 -2.26 -8.62 -37.29
C LEU A 6 -1.91 -9.27 -35.94
N LEU A 7 -0.63 -9.56 -35.69
CA LEU A 7 -0.14 -10.11 -34.42
C LEU A 7 0.21 -9.05 -33.38
N LEU A 8 0.60 -7.84 -33.80
CA LEU A 8 1.00 -6.75 -32.88
C LEU A 8 -0.20 -6.11 -32.15
N ILE A 9 -1.35 -6.02 -32.82
CA ILE A 9 -2.58 -5.43 -32.26
C ILE A 9 -3.12 -6.21 -31.04
N PRO A 10 -3.30 -7.54 -31.09
CA PRO A 10 -3.73 -8.28 -29.90
C PRO A 10 -2.68 -8.23 -28.78
N LEU A 11 -1.39 -8.23 -29.10
CA LEU A 11 -0.33 -8.13 -28.10
C LEU A 11 -0.37 -6.79 -27.34
N LEU A 12 -0.62 -5.68 -28.04
CA LEU A 12 -0.80 -4.37 -27.41
C LEU A 12 -2.09 -4.30 -26.58
N ALA A 13 -3.15 -5.00 -27.01
CA ALA A 13 -4.44 -5.01 -26.30
C ALA A 13 -4.38 -5.72 -24.93
N LEU A 14 -3.38 -6.59 -24.68
CA LEU A 14 -3.18 -7.23 -23.37
C LEU A 14 -2.42 -6.36 -22.34
N MET A 15 -1.72 -5.31 -22.76
CA MET A 15 -0.99 -4.38 -21.87
C MET A 15 -1.83 -3.80 -20.72
N PRO A 16 -3.07 -3.29 -20.93
CA PRO A 16 -3.86 -2.71 -19.84
C PRO A 16 -4.29 -3.72 -18.78
N VAL A 17 -4.42 -5.01 -19.11
CA VAL A 17 -4.76 -6.05 -18.13
C VAL A 17 -3.61 -6.30 -17.17
N VAL A 18 -2.38 -6.34 -17.70
CA VAL A 18 -1.15 -6.52 -16.90
C VAL A 18 -0.92 -5.33 -15.96
N ALA A 19 -1.17 -4.10 -16.43
CA ALA A 19 -1.01 -2.90 -15.62
C ALA A 19 -1.95 -2.86 -14.39
N ARG A 20 -3.19 -3.35 -14.52
CA ARG A 20 -4.15 -3.39 -13.40
C ARG A 20 -3.82 -4.44 -12.34
N ALA A 21 -3.22 -5.56 -12.74
CA ALA A 21 -2.75 -6.57 -11.80
C ALA A 21 -1.59 -6.05 -10.92
N ALA A 22 -0.80 -5.11 -11.43
CA ALA A 22 0.30 -4.49 -10.70
C ALA A 22 -0.15 -3.41 -9.69
N SER A 23 -1.40 -2.92 -9.77
CA SER A 23 -1.92 -1.86 -8.92
C SER A 23 -2.84 -2.37 -7.80
N GLN A 24 -2.55 -3.56 -7.25
CA GLN A 24 -3.31 -4.06 -6.11
C GLN A 24 -3.03 -3.22 -4.86
N PRO A 25 -4.05 -2.87 -4.06
CA PRO A 25 -3.84 -2.19 -2.78
C PRO A 25 -2.96 -3.05 -1.89
N ILE A 26 -1.97 -2.43 -1.24
CA ILE A 26 -1.10 -3.12 -0.27
C ILE A 26 -1.89 -3.60 0.95
N ASP A 27 -2.99 -2.91 1.26
CA ASP A 27 -3.88 -3.25 2.34
C ASP A 27 -5.32 -2.87 1.98
N THR A 28 -6.25 -3.78 2.26
CA THR A 28 -7.70 -3.59 2.05
C THR A 28 -8.50 -3.63 3.34
N ALA A 29 -7.85 -3.88 4.48
CA ALA A 29 -8.53 -3.88 5.77
C ALA A 29 -8.99 -2.46 6.13
N PRO A 30 -10.24 -2.28 6.62
CA PRO A 30 -10.66 -1.00 7.17
C PRO A 30 -9.89 -0.71 8.47
N ARG A 31 -9.16 0.40 8.51
CA ARG A 31 -8.33 0.80 9.66
C ARG A 31 -8.56 2.25 10.05
N ILE A 32 -8.28 2.57 11.31
CA ILE A 32 -8.18 3.94 11.78
C ILE A 32 -6.79 4.47 11.43
N ALA A 33 -6.73 5.61 10.73
CA ALA A 33 -5.46 6.27 10.42
C ALA A 33 -5.04 7.19 11.57
N LEU A 34 -3.85 6.96 12.10
CA LEU A 34 -3.20 7.79 13.11
C LEU A 34 -2.05 8.52 12.43
N PHE A 35 -2.15 9.85 12.31
CA PHE A 35 -1.11 10.67 11.71
C PHE A 35 -0.30 11.36 12.82
N SER A 36 1.01 11.13 12.81
CA SER A 36 1.96 11.96 13.53
C SER A 36 2.49 13.05 12.60
N ALA A 37 2.98 14.13 13.19
CA ALA A 37 3.73 15.16 12.46
C ALA A 37 5.22 15.17 12.84
N PHE A 38 5.58 14.55 13.97
CA PHE A 38 6.93 14.57 14.51
C PHE A 38 7.28 13.25 15.20
N GLU A 39 8.59 13.05 15.36
CA GLU A 39 9.17 11.82 15.92
C GLU A 39 8.70 11.49 17.35
N PRO A 40 8.59 12.44 18.31
CA PRO A 40 8.19 12.11 19.67
C PRO A 40 6.81 11.46 19.78
N GLU A 41 5.82 12.00 19.07
CA GLU A 41 4.46 11.49 19.02
C GLU A 41 4.39 10.16 18.27
N TRP A 42 5.21 9.98 17.23
CA TRP A 42 5.34 8.72 16.52
C TRP A 42 5.86 7.61 17.46
N GLN A 43 6.92 7.87 18.20
CA GLN A 43 7.48 6.93 19.17
C GLN A 43 6.49 6.60 20.29
N ALA A 44 5.75 7.60 20.78
CA ALA A 44 4.71 7.38 21.80
C ALA A 44 3.58 6.49 21.28
N LEU A 45 3.15 6.67 20.03
CA LEU A 45 2.11 5.85 19.41
C LEU A 45 2.61 4.43 19.11
N LEU A 46 3.83 4.27 18.58
CA LEU A 46 4.42 2.95 18.36
C LEU A 46 4.50 2.10 19.63
N ALA A 47 4.79 2.72 20.78
CA ALA A 47 4.90 2.02 22.05
C ALA A 47 3.59 1.34 22.49
N VAL A 48 2.44 1.77 21.98
CA VAL A 48 1.11 1.21 22.31
C VAL A 48 0.52 0.35 21.18
N VAL A 49 1.20 0.26 20.03
CA VAL A 49 0.73 -0.57 18.91
C VAL A 49 1.06 -2.05 19.19
N GLU A 50 0.01 -2.86 19.28
CA GLU A 50 0.10 -4.31 19.33
C GLU A 50 0.39 -4.86 17.92
N GLN A 51 1.26 -5.86 17.83
CA GLN A 51 1.60 -6.58 16.60
C GLN A 51 1.98 -5.65 15.43
N PRO A 52 2.94 -4.72 15.63
CA PRO A 52 3.31 -3.77 14.59
C PRO A 52 3.95 -4.46 13.39
N VAL A 53 3.54 -4.05 12.19
CA VAL A 53 4.14 -4.43 10.91
C VAL A 53 4.52 -3.16 10.16
N SER A 54 5.81 -3.00 9.89
CA SER A 54 6.34 -1.86 9.16
C SER A 54 6.22 -2.05 7.66
N HIS A 55 5.83 -0.97 6.97
CA HIS A 55 5.71 -0.88 5.52
C HIS A 55 6.37 0.41 5.06
N ARG A 56 6.83 0.43 3.81
CA ARG A 56 7.39 1.62 3.18
C ARG A 56 6.89 1.75 1.76
N GLU A 57 6.04 2.74 1.51
CA GLU A 57 5.44 2.99 0.20
C GLU A 57 5.69 4.42 -0.23
N LYS A 58 6.11 4.62 -1.48
CA LYS A 58 6.32 5.96 -2.07
C LYS A 58 7.19 6.89 -1.20
N GLY A 59 8.12 6.31 -0.43
CA GLY A 59 9.02 7.04 0.46
C GLY A 59 8.45 7.40 1.84
N VAL A 60 7.21 6.98 2.14
CA VAL A 60 6.56 7.15 3.44
C VAL A 60 6.60 5.84 4.20
N ASP A 61 7.07 5.91 5.45
CA ASP A 61 7.04 4.79 6.38
C ASP A 61 5.71 4.80 7.13
N PHE A 62 5.04 3.65 7.19
CA PHE A 62 3.83 3.48 7.99
C PHE A 62 3.83 2.12 8.67
N VAL A 63 3.14 2.04 9.81
CA VAL A 63 3.06 0.83 10.62
C VAL A 63 1.59 0.44 10.78
N THR A 64 1.25 -0.78 10.41
CA THR A 64 -0.07 -1.35 10.72
C THR A 64 -0.01 -2.14 12.01
N GLY A 65 -1.10 -2.19 12.76
CA GLY A 65 -1.20 -3.02 13.96
C GLY A 65 -2.55 -2.84 14.62
N ARG A 66 -2.59 -3.03 15.94
CA ARG A 66 -3.79 -2.81 16.75
C ARG A 66 -3.53 -1.88 17.93
N VAL A 67 -4.51 -1.06 18.28
CA VAL A 67 -4.53 -0.26 19.52
C VAL A 67 -5.91 -0.43 20.14
N GLU A 68 -5.97 -0.86 21.41
CA GLU A 68 -7.24 -1.05 22.14
C GLU A 68 -8.27 -1.92 21.36
N GLY A 69 -7.78 -2.92 20.63
CA GLY A 69 -8.61 -3.82 19.81
C GLY A 69 -9.05 -3.26 18.44
N HIS A 70 -8.66 -2.05 18.08
CA HIS A 70 -8.92 -1.45 16.77
C HIS A 70 -7.74 -1.67 15.82
N ASP A 71 -8.03 -2.06 14.58
CA ASP A 71 -7.01 -2.08 13.53
C ASP A 71 -6.61 -0.64 13.17
N VAL A 72 -5.32 -0.35 13.25
CA VAL A 72 -4.76 0.99 13.00
C VAL A 72 -3.68 0.96 11.93
N VAL A 73 -3.49 2.11 11.30
CA VAL A 73 -2.31 2.45 10.50
C VAL A 73 -1.71 3.75 11.02
N LEU A 74 -0.46 3.69 11.44
CA LEU A 74 0.32 4.81 11.95
C LEU A 74 1.20 5.35 10.82
N VAL A 75 1.17 6.66 10.59
CA VAL A 75 1.96 7.33 9.54
C VAL A 75 2.74 8.49 10.17
N LEU A 76 4.01 8.62 9.76
CA LEU A 76 4.86 9.79 10.05
C LEU A 76 4.78 10.82 8.91
#